data_AF-A0A7X6WDX6-F1
#
_entry.id   AF-A0A7X6WDX6-F1
#
_cell.length_a   1.000
_cell.length_b   1.000
_cell.length_c   1.000
_cell.angle_alpha   90.00
_cell.angle_beta   90.00
_cell.angle_gamma   90.00
#
_symmetry.space_group_name_H-M   'P 1'
#
loop_
_entity.id
_entity.type
_entity.pdbx_description
1 polymer ?
#
loop_
_entity_poly.entity_id
_entity_poly.type
_entity_poly.pdbx_seq_one_letter_code
_entity_poly.pdbx_strand_id
1 'polypeptide(L)'
;MFKGLKSGKYLILVLVLVLAFAVTGCTSSEQSSEVVATVGDAEISKDDFYDKLVEQYGQETLDAMISEKIIEAEIEKADIDITQEDIDKEFANMENYYGGADVLAQTMA
;
A
#
# COMPACT_ATOMS: atom_id res chain seq x y z
N MET A 1 -54.42 -11.40 26.01
CA MET A 1 -53.78 -10.14 26.44
C MET A 1 -52.33 -10.16 25.94
N PHE A 2 -52.09 -9.66 24.73
CA PHE A 2 -50.80 -9.69 24.05
C PHE A 2 -49.87 -8.61 24.62
N LYS A 3 -48.93 -8.99 25.50
CA LYS A 3 -47.80 -8.15 25.92
C LYS A 3 -46.54 -8.98 25.83
N GLY A 4 -45.68 -8.69 24.86
CA GLY A 4 -44.39 -9.37 24.70
C GLY A 4 -43.66 -9.14 23.38
N LEU A 5 -44.31 -8.54 22.36
CA LEU A 5 -43.78 -8.34 21.01
C LEU A 5 -42.68 -7.25 20.88
N LYS A 6 -41.94 -6.93 21.96
CA LYS A 6 -40.81 -5.99 21.93
C LYS A 6 -39.46 -6.69 21.89
N SER A 7 -39.31 -7.86 22.52
CA SER A 7 -38.06 -8.64 22.54
C SER A 7 -37.74 -9.31 21.20
N GLY A 8 -38.78 -9.77 20.47
CA GLY A 8 -38.61 -10.39 19.15
C GLY A 8 -38.05 -9.44 18.09
N LYS A 9 -38.35 -8.13 18.18
CA LYS A 9 -37.80 -7.12 17.27
C LYS A 9 -36.29 -6.96 17.47
N TYR A 10 -35.82 -6.91 18.72
CA TYR A 10 -34.39 -6.85 19.01
C TYR A 10 -33.67 -8.16 18.69
N LEU A 11 -34.34 -9.30 18.84
CA LEU A 11 -33.78 -10.61 18.48
C LEU A 11 -33.59 -10.74 16.96
N ILE A 12 -34.56 -10.28 16.17
CA ILE A 12 -34.44 -10.16 14.71
C ILE A 12 -33.35 -9.15 14.34
N LEU A 13 -33.26 -8.03 15.04
CA LEU A 13 -32.26 -6.99 14.77
C LEU A 13 -30.84 -7.50 15.05
N VAL A 14 -30.62 -8.24 16.14
CA VAL A 14 -29.35 -8.90 16.45
C VAL A 14 -29.02 -9.99 15.44
N LEU A 15 -30.00 -10.79 15.01
CA LEU A 15 -29.80 -11.82 13.98
C LEU A 15 -29.39 -11.20 12.62
N VAL A 16 -30.04 -10.09 12.23
CA VAL A 16 -29.70 -9.35 11.00
C VAL A 16 -28.32 -8.70 11.12
N LEU A 17 -27.96 -8.19 12.30
CA LEU A 17 -26.63 -7.62 12.54
C LEU A 17 -25.53 -8.69 12.41
N VAL A 18 -25.73 -9.86 13.03
CA VAL A 18 -24.80 -10.99 12.96
C VAL A 18 -24.69 -11.53 11.54
N LEU A 19 -25.79 -11.62 10.79
CA LEU A 19 -25.77 -11.98 9.38
C LEU A 19 -25.07 -10.92 8.51
N ALA A 20 -25.24 -9.63 8.79
CA ALA A 20 -24.55 -8.56 8.09
C ALA A 20 -23.02 -8.62 8.32
N PHE A 21 -22.59 -8.88 9.57
CA PHE A 21 -21.17 -9.10 9.87
C PHE A 21 -20.61 -10.38 9.24
N ALA A 22 -21.41 -11.46 9.17
CA ALA A 22 -20.99 -12.72 8.53
C ALA A 22 -20.82 -12.59 7.00
N VAL A 23 -21.66 -11.78 6.34
CA VAL A 23 -21.59 -11.56 4.88
C VAL A 23 -20.47 -10.59 4.50
N THR A 24 -20.09 -9.66 5.39
CA THR A 24 -18.99 -8.70 5.13
C THR A 24 -17.60 -9.31 5.43
N GLY A 25 -17.54 -10.44 6.15
CA GLY A 25 -16.29 -11.13 6.51
C GLY A 25 -15.79 -12.17 5.50
N CYS A 26 -16.57 -12.50 4.47
CA CYS A 26 -16.20 -13.48 3.45
C CYS A 26 -16.49 -12.95 2.03
N THR A 27 -15.81 -11.88 1.66
CA THR A 27 -15.52 -11.61 0.25
C THR A 27 -14.01 -11.60 0.07
N SER A 28 -13.38 -12.74 0.38
CA SER A 28 -12.05 -13.01 -0.15
C SER A 28 -12.22 -13.16 -1.65
N SER A 29 -11.93 -12.07 -2.33
CA SER A 29 -11.82 -11.92 -3.76
C SER A 29 -11.21 -13.16 -4.41
N GLU A 30 -11.98 -13.83 -5.26
CA GLU A 30 -11.49 -14.80 -6.26
C GLU A 30 -10.63 -14.09 -7.34
N GLN A 31 -9.63 -13.29 -6.93
CA GLN A 31 -8.61 -12.70 -7.81
C GLN A 31 -7.29 -13.47 -7.77
N SER A 32 -7.26 -14.59 -7.06
CA SER A 32 -6.06 -15.41 -6.76
C SER A 32 -5.67 -16.40 -7.88
N SER A 33 -6.22 -16.26 -9.09
CA SER A 33 -5.97 -17.22 -10.18
C SER A 33 -5.22 -16.65 -11.37
N GLU A 34 -4.74 -15.39 -11.29
CA GLU A 34 -3.97 -14.81 -12.39
C GLU A 34 -2.55 -15.40 -12.38
N VAL A 35 -2.23 -16.20 -13.39
CA VAL A 35 -0.87 -16.72 -13.61
C VAL A 35 -0.02 -15.62 -14.23
N VAL A 36 1.05 -15.22 -13.55
CA VAL A 36 1.96 -14.15 -14.01
C VAL A 36 3.18 -14.69 -14.76
N ALA A 37 3.50 -15.97 -14.59
CA ALA A 37 4.57 -16.65 -15.32
C ALA A 37 4.38 -18.18 -15.33
N THR A 38 4.95 -18.85 -16.32
CA THR A 38 4.99 -20.32 -16.43
C THR A 38 6.41 -20.76 -16.78
N VAL A 39 6.92 -21.79 -16.10
CA VAL A 39 8.23 -22.40 -16.34
C VAL A 39 8.06 -23.91 -16.52
N GLY A 40 8.06 -24.37 -17.77
CA GLY A 40 7.71 -25.75 -18.09
C GLY A 40 6.25 -26.03 -17.76
N ASP A 41 6.02 -26.96 -16.83
CA ASP A 41 4.67 -27.31 -16.33
C ASP A 41 4.31 -26.59 -15.01
N ALA A 42 5.20 -25.76 -14.47
CA ALA A 42 4.96 -25.01 -13.23
C ALA A 42 4.42 -23.61 -13.52
N GLU A 43 3.33 -23.23 -12.87
CA GLU A 43 2.74 -21.89 -12.93
C GLU A 43 3.10 -21.10 -11.67
N ILE A 44 3.32 -19.79 -11.83
CA ILE A 44 3.52 -18.84 -10.74
C ILE A 44 2.29 -17.94 -10.71
N SER A 45 1.51 -18.02 -9.63
CA SER A 45 0.37 -17.14 -9.45
C SER A 45 0.82 -15.75 -9.00
N LYS A 46 -0.03 -14.75 -9.24
CA LYS A 46 0.16 -13.39 -8.76
C LYS A 46 0.32 -13.33 -7.24
N ASP A 47 -0.44 -14.15 -6.52
CA ASP A 47 -0.41 -14.19 -5.05
C ASP A 47 0.90 -14.80 -4.56
N ASP A 48 1.36 -15.91 -5.16
CA ASP A 48 2.66 -16.50 -4.81
C ASP A 48 3.80 -15.50 -5.05
N PHE A 49 3.74 -14.77 -6.17
CA PHE A 49 4.71 -13.73 -6.47
C PHE A 49 4.64 -12.57 -5.46
N TYR A 50 3.44 -12.07 -5.17
CA TYR A 50 3.22 -10.99 -4.22
C TYR A 50 3.69 -11.37 -2.81
N ASP A 51 3.31 -12.55 -2.34
CA ASP A 51 3.73 -13.07 -1.03
C ASP A 51 5.25 -13.18 -0.95
N LYS A 52 5.91 -13.61 -2.03
CA LYS A 52 7.38 -13.64 -2.07
C LYS A 52 8.01 -12.25 -2.06
N LEU A 53 7.40 -11.25 -2.68
CA LEU A 53 7.86 -9.85 -2.60
C LEU A 53 7.69 -9.29 -1.19
N VAL A 54 6.54 -9.53 -0.55
CA VAL A 54 6.27 -9.08 0.82
C VAL A 54 7.19 -9.79 1.82
N GLU A 55 7.41 -11.09 1.66
CA GLU A 55 8.33 -11.86 2.51
C GLU A 55 9.77 -11.32 2.42
N GLN A 56 10.24 -10.96 1.21
CA GLN A 56 11.62 -10.51 1.01
C GLN A 56 11.83 -9.03 1.35
N TYR A 57 10.89 -8.16 0.98
CA TYR A 57 11.09 -6.70 0.99
C TYR A 57 10.00 -5.93 1.73
N GLY A 58 8.94 -6.60 2.20
CA GLY A 58 7.75 -5.93 2.71
C GLY A 58 8.01 -5.06 3.93
N GLN A 59 8.82 -5.54 4.89
CA GLN A 59 9.12 -4.76 6.10
C GLN A 59 9.95 -3.52 5.77
N GLU A 60 11.05 -3.66 5.04
CA GLU A 60 11.91 -2.52 4.67
C GLU A 60 11.16 -1.49 3.83
N THR A 61 10.36 -1.97 2.87
CA THR A 61 9.53 -1.10 2.03
C THR A 61 8.49 -0.37 2.86
N LEU A 62 7.85 -1.04 3.82
CA LEU A 62 6.89 -0.42 4.73
C LEU A 62 7.54 0.65 5.60
N ASP A 63 8.71 0.36 6.18
CA ASP A 63 9.45 1.31 7.02
C ASP A 63 9.89 2.55 6.22
N ALA A 64 10.32 2.37 4.97
CA ALA A 64 10.65 3.46 4.06
C ALA A 64 9.41 4.33 3.74
N MET A 65 8.28 3.71 3.41
CA MET A 65 7.02 4.43 3.15
C MET A 65 6.53 5.19 4.38
N ILE A 66 6.64 4.62 5.57
CA ILE A 66 6.28 5.31 6.82
C ILE A 66 7.16 6.56 6.99
N SER A 67 8.46 6.43 6.75
CA SER A 67 9.40 7.56 6.86
C SER A 67 9.07 8.67 5.86
N GLU A 68 8.77 8.30 4.61
CA GLU A 68 8.33 9.24 3.57
C GLU A 68 7.04 9.98 3.98
N LYS A 69 6.04 9.25 4.49
CA LYS A 69 4.78 9.86 4.94
C LYS A 69 4.96 10.80 6.12
N ILE A 70 5.90 10.53 7.02
CA ILE A 70 6.26 11.45 8.10
C ILE A 70 6.86 12.74 7.54
N ILE A 71 7.76 12.63 6.57
CA ILE A 71 8.39 13.79 5.92
C ILE A 71 7.33 14.63 5.19
N GLU A 72 6.47 14.01 4.38
CA GLU A 72 5.37 14.67 3.69
C GLU A 72 4.46 15.44 4.67
N ALA A 73 4.08 14.80 5.78
CA ALA A 73 3.20 15.40 6.77
C ALA A 73 3.83 16.63 7.46
N GLU A 74 5.15 16.60 7.72
CA GLU A 74 5.85 17.75 8.31
C GLU A 74 6.08 18.88 7.29
N ILE A 75 6.30 18.57 6.01
CA ILE A 75 6.35 19.57 4.92
C ILE A 75 5.01 20.32 4.81
N GLU A 76 3.90 19.58 4.75
CA GLU A 76 2.55 20.16 4.68
C GLU A 76 2.25 21.04 5.91
N LYS A 77 2.57 20.53 7.11
CA LYS A 77 2.38 21.26 8.37
C LYS A 77 3.22 22.52 8.48
N ALA A 78 4.40 22.53 7.86
CA ALA A 78 5.31 23.67 7.83
C ALA A 78 5.00 24.64 6.67
N ASP A 79 4.01 24.34 5.82
CA ASP A 79 3.66 25.12 4.63
C ASP A 79 4.88 25.34 3.71
N ILE A 80 5.70 24.29 3.55
CA ILE A 80 6.89 24.32 2.70
C ILE A 80 6.46 23.92 1.28
N ASP A 81 6.61 24.83 0.33
CA ASP A 81 6.43 24.57 -1.10
C ASP A 81 7.79 24.27 -1.74
N ILE A 82 7.93 23.12 -2.40
CA ILE A 82 9.15 22.72 -3.10
C ILE A 82 8.97 23.04 -4.58
N THR A 83 9.75 24.00 -5.08
CA THR A 83 9.63 24.44 -6.48
C THR A 83 10.54 23.64 -7.40
N GLN A 84 10.27 23.70 -8.71
CA GLN A 84 11.19 23.12 -9.70
C GLN A 84 12.58 23.76 -9.65
N GLU A 85 12.67 25.05 -9.31
CA GLU A 85 13.96 25.74 -9.17
C GLU A 85 14.79 25.17 -8.01
N ASP A 86 14.14 24.80 -6.89
CA ASP A 86 14.82 24.14 -5.77
C ASP A 86 15.38 22.77 -6.17
N ILE A 87 14.62 22.02 -6.96
CA ILE A 87 15.03 20.71 -7.49
C ILE A 87 16.22 20.89 -8.44
N ASP A 88 16.13 21.80 -9.41
CA ASP A 88 17.19 22.06 -10.38
C ASP A 88 18.49 22.50 -9.71
N LYS A 89 18.37 23.34 -8.66
CA LYS A 89 19.51 23.77 -7.85
C LYS A 89 20.16 22.61 -7.11
N GLU A 90 19.38 21.69 -6.56
CA GLU A 90 19.93 20.52 -5.87
C GLU A 90 20.59 19.53 -6.84
N PHE A 91 20.01 19.33 -8.03
CA PHE A 91 20.67 18.59 -9.11
C PHE A 91 22.00 19.23 -9.49
N ALA A 92 22.06 20.54 -9.67
CA ALA A 92 23.33 21.23 -9.96
C ALA A 92 24.36 21.06 -8.82
N ASN A 93 23.92 21.05 -7.56
CA ASN A 93 24.80 20.75 -6.42
C ASN A 93 25.34 19.32 -6.50
N MET A 94 24.49 18.35 -6.81
CA MET A 94 24.89 16.96 -7.00
C MET A 94 25.88 16.81 -8.16
N GLU A 95 25.60 17.40 -9.32
CA GLU A 95 26.52 17.38 -10.47
C GLU A 95 27.90 17.91 -10.09
N ASN A 96 27.96 19.04 -9.37
CA ASN A 96 29.22 19.59 -8.88
C ASN A 96 29.93 18.66 -7.89
N TYR A 97 29.19 18.03 -6.97
CA TYR A 97 29.74 17.09 -5.99
C TYR A 97 30.34 15.83 -6.66
N TYR A 98 29.66 15.30 -7.68
CA TYR A 98 30.10 14.12 -8.43
C TYR A 98 31.13 14.43 -9.54
N GLY A 99 31.49 15.71 -9.75
CA GLY A 99 32.52 16.12 -10.70
C GLY A 99 32.02 16.32 -12.14
N GLY A 100 30.72 16.51 -12.32
CA GLY A 100 30.05 16.82 -13.57
C GLY A 100 28.83 15.92 -13.83
N ALA A 101 27.90 16.43 -14.64
CA ALA A 101 26.67 15.72 -15.03
C ALA A 101 26.92 14.34 -15.64
N ASP A 102 27.96 14.21 -16.48
CA ASP A 102 28.32 12.95 -17.12
C ASP A 102 28.73 11.88 -16.11
N VAL A 103 29.46 12.27 -15.05
CA VAL A 103 29.90 11.35 -13.99
C VAL A 103 28.71 10.96 -13.12
N LEU A 104 27.87 11.92 -12.73
CA LEU A 104 26.63 11.64 -11.99
C LEU A 104 25.76 10.64 -12.75
N ALA A 105 25.52 10.86 -14.04
CA ALA A 105 24.73 9.97 -14.88
C ALA A 105 25.32 8.56 -14.95
N GLN A 106 26.64 8.40 -14.99
CA GLN A 106 27.29 7.09 -14.96
C GLN A 106 27.17 6.38 -13.61
N THR A 107 27.11 7.12 -12.50
CA THR A 107 26.98 6.53 -11.15
C THR A 107 25.58 6.06 -10.80
N MET A 108 24.55 6.62 -11.47
CA MET A 108 23.15 6.30 -11.22
C MET A 108 22.56 5.26 -12.20
N ALA A 109 23.29 4.94 -13.27
CA ALA A 109 22.92 3.93 -14.27
C ALA A 109 23.36 2.52 -13.84
#